data_AF-H2XNP0-F1
#
_entry.id   AF-H2XNP0-F1
#
_cell.length_a   1.000
_cell.length_b   1.000
_cell.length_c   1.000
_cell.angle_alpha   90.00
_cell.angle_beta   90.00
_cell.angle_gamma   90.00
#
_symmetry.space_group_name_H-M   'P 1'
#
loop_
_entity.id
_entity.type
_entity.pdbx_description
1 polymer ?
#
loop_
_entity_poly.entity_id
_entity_poly.type
_entity_poly.pdbx_seq_one_letter_code
_entity_poly.pdbx_strand_id
1 'polypeptide(L)'
;MRSTSMQKHHIMLTGFPETEKSLLIKIIKDLGGSYCYDQTDSEKFLPVCTHVVAKKPCRSQKFLCACASGKWLVVDKYLLDSQSAKKFLPELKYEWGNIYKYDQLPVDVQQAPSRWRQALKKDKNKLPFSGWVVGLCVAKSFQVYKRLLEIGGGKAINLKQTKHKDFTHILVGKTIDSKVESYSKMGVPCLKCEYLAQYLLHDPPPQLIEYSVFPNDISVKNDPISLALVGDTLQQPKVVITR
;
A
#
# COMPACT_ATOMS: atom_id res chain seq x y z
N MET A 1 -20.45 -10.18 -31.69
CA MET A 1 -19.50 -10.76 -30.71
C MET A 1 -18.58 -9.66 -30.23
N ARG A 2 -18.72 -9.20 -28.97
CA ARG A 2 -17.79 -8.21 -28.41
C ARG A 2 -16.46 -8.91 -28.15
N SER A 3 -15.40 -8.49 -28.84
CA SER A 3 -14.03 -8.90 -28.56
C SER A 3 -13.75 -8.59 -27.09
N THR A 4 -13.73 -9.63 -26.25
CA THR A 4 -13.20 -9.54 -24.90
C THR A 4 -11.71 -9.27 -25.06
N SER A 5 -11.28 -8.02 -24.80
CA SER A 5 -9.84 -7.75 -24.72
C SER A 5 -9.25 -8.74 -23.73
N MET A 6 -8.36 -9.63 -24.18
CA MET A 6 -7.71 -10.56 -23.26
C MET A 6 -7.01 -9.73 -22.18
N GLN A 7 -7.45 -9.90 -20.93
CA GLN A 7 -6.83 -9.22 -19.79
C GLN A 7 -5.37 -9.66 -19.74
N LYS A 8 -4.44 -8.70 -19.86
CA LYS A 8 -3.00 -8.99 -19.82
C LYS A 8 -2.62 -9.39 -18.39
N HIS A 9 -1.95 -10.52 -18.24
CA HIS A 9 -1.52 -11.07 -16.94
C HIS A 9 -0.03 -10.82 -16.73
N HIS A 10 0.30 -9.62 -16.27
CA HIS A 10 1.65 -9.27 -15.79
C HIS A 10 1.73 -9.53 -14.30
N ILE A 11 2.48 -10.56 -13.90
CA ILE A 11 2.44 -11.14 -12.56
C ILE A 11 3.80 -11.01 -11.89
N MET A 12 3.83 -10.50 -10.65
CA MET A 12 5.00 -10.54 -9.78
C MET A 12 4.79 -11.54 -8.64
N LEU A 13 5.89 -12.08 -8.10
CA LEU A 13 5.87 -13.02 -6.97
C LEU A 13 6.59 -12.39 -5.76
N THR A 14 6.10 -12.65 -4.55
CA THR A 14 6.74 -12.21 -3.30
C THR A 14 6.61 -13.24 -2.18
N GLY A 15 7.69 -13.43 -1.40
CA GLY A 15 7.70 -14.30 -0.22
C GLY A 15 7.79 -15.80 -0.50
N PHE A 16 8.19 -16.20 -1.71
CA PHE A 16 8.37 -17.62 -2.08
C PHE A 16 9.85 -18.01 -2.06
N PRO A 17 10.19 -19.21 -1.57
CA PRO A 17 11.50 -19.84 -1.84
C PRO A 17 11.74 -20.03 -3.35
N GLU A 18 13.01 -20.08 -3.78
CA GLU A 18 13.36 -20.15 -5.21
C GLU A 18 12.81 -21.41 -5.93
N THR A 19 12.67 -22.54 -5.22
CA THR A 19 12.07 -23.77 -5.76
C THR A 19 10.60 -23.58 -6.10
N GLU A 20 9.81 -23.06 -5.16
CA GLU A 20 8.38 -22.74 -5.38
C GLU A 20 8.22 -21.66 -6.44
N LYS A 21 9.05 -20.62 -6.40
CA LYS A 21 9.03 -19.51 -7.34
C LYS A 21 9.27 -19.99 -8.78
N SER A 22 10.21 -20.91 -8.99
CA SER A 22 10.48 -21.50 -10.32
C SER A 22 9.26 -22.24 -10.88
N LEU A 23 8.57 -23.01 -10.04
CA LEU A 23 7.31 -23.67 -10.42
C LEU A 23 6.23 -22.64 -10.80
N LEU A 24 6.01 -21.63 -9.97
CA LEU A 24 5.00 -20.60 -10.24
C LEU A 24 5.31 -19.80 -11.51
N ILE A 25 6.58 -19.49 -11.78
CA ILE A 25 7.00 -18.82 -13.02
C ILE A 25 6.67 -19.68 -14.24
N LYS A 26 6.92 -21.00 -14.18
CA LYS A 26 6.54 -21.92 -15.25
C LYS A 26 5.03 -21.88 -15.49
N ILE A 27 4.23 -21.96 -14.43
CA ILE A 27 2.77 -21.89 -14.52
C ILE A 27 2.30 -20.59 -15.18
N ILE A 28 2.85 -19.45 -14.78
CA ILE A 28 2.50 -18.13 -15.37
C ILE A 28 2.73 -18.15 -16.88
N LYS A 29 3.87 -18.68 -17.33
CA LYS A 29 4.23 -18.75 -18.76
C LYS A 29 3.36 -19.75 -19.53
N ASP A 30 3.12 -20.93 -18.98
CA ASP A 30 2.31 -21.98 -19.60
C ASP A 30 0.85 -21.51 -19.81
N LEU A 31 0.35 -20.62 -18.95
CA LEU A 31 -0.97 -19.99 -19.07
C LEU A 31 -1.00 -18.75 -19.98
N GLY A 32 0.13 -18.38 -20.59
CA GLY A 32 0.26 -17.20 -21.48
C GLY A 32 0.41 -15.87 -20.75
N GLY A 33 0.70 -15.87 -19.45
CA GLY A 33 1.04 -14.67 -18.68
C GLY A 33 2.52 -14.31 -18.75
N SER A 34 2.89 -13.18 -18.16
CA SER A 34 4.28 -12.71 -18.06
C SER A 34 4.70 -12.58 -16.60
N TYR A 35 5.81 -13.22 -16.24
CA TYR A 35 6.46 -12.97 -14.97
C TYR A 35 7.30 -11.67 -15.06
N CYS A 36 6.94 -10.68 -14.25
CA CYS A 36 7.60 -9.38 -14.22
C CYS A 36 8.62 -9.31 -13.08
N TYR A 37 9.85 -8.93 -13.41
CA TYR A 37 10.93 -8.70 -12.45
C TYR A 37 11.88 -7.63 -12.99
N ASP A 38 12.54 -6.90 -12.08
CA ASP A 38 13.65 -6.03 -12.45
C ASP A 38 14.95 -6.86 -12.43
N GLN A 39 15.79 -6.66 -13.43
CA GLN A 39 17.02 -7.44 -13.61
C GLN A 39 18.10 -7.10 -12.55
N THR A 40 18.03 -5.92 -11.95
CA THR A 40 19.02 -5.40 -10.99
C THR A 40 18.54 -5.45 -9.55
N ASP A 41 17.21 -5.44 -9.33
CA ASP A 41 16.60 -5.48 -8.00
C ASP A 41 15.34 -6.36 -8.03
N SER A 42 15.49 -7.64 -7.70
CA SER A 42 14.38 -8.59 -7.72
C SER A 42 13.23 -8.23 -6.76
N GLU A 43 13.45 -7.35 -5.77
CA GLU A 43 12.46 -6.88 -4.81
C GLU A 43 11.76 -5.58 -5.24
N LYS A 44 12.24 -4.95 -6.31
CA LYS A 44 11.60 -3.77 -6.92
C LYS A 44 10.21 -4.10 -7.42
N PHE A 45 9.25 -3.27 -7.06
CA PHE A 45 7.92 -3.31 -7.65
C PHE A 45 7.92 -2.67 -9.04
N LEU A 46 7.21 -3.29 -9.99
CA LEU A 46 7.06 -2.81 -11.35
C LEU A 46 5.61 -2.38 -11.60
N PRO A 47 5.33 -1.08 -11.84
CA PRO A 47 3.96 -0.57 -12.02
C PRO A 47 3.15 -1.21 -13.15
N VAL A 48 3.83 -1.79 -14.15
CA VAL A 48 3.23 -2.53 -15.28
C VAL A 48 2.52 -3.81 -14.84
N CYS A 49 2.80 -4.30 -13.62
CA CYS A 49 2.13 -5.48 -13.10
C CYS A 49 0.63 -5.24 -12.92
N THR A 50 -0.10 -6.34 -13.00
CA THR A 50 -1.55 -6.43 -12.82
C THR A 50 -1.89 -7.26 -11.59
N HIS A 51 -1.02 -8.22 -11.26
CA HIS A 51 -1.15 -9.12 -10.12
C HIS A 51 0.18 -9.19 -9.36
N VAL A 52 0.06 -9.32 -8.04
CA VAL A 52 1.13 -9.80 -7.17
C VAL A 52 0.61 -11.05 -6.48
N VAL A 53 1.27 -12.17 -6.72
CA VAL A 53 1.01 -13.40 -5.97
C VAL A 53 1.93 -13.39 -4.75
N ALA A 54 1.36 -13.55 -3.56
CA ALA A 54 2.10 -13.51 -2.31
C ALA A 54 1.88 -14.81 -1.53
N LYS A 55 2.97 -15.39 -1.00
CA LYS A 55 2.89 -16.63 -0.19
C LYS A 55 2.06 -16.45 1.07
N LYS A 56 2.19 -15.27 1.69
CA LYS A 56 1.43 -14.80 2.84
C LYS A 56 1.33 -13.27 2.77
N PRO A 57 0.37 -12.63 3.47
CA PRO A 57 0.39 -11.19 3.59
C PRO A 57 1.69 -10.74 4.26
N CYS A 58 2.33 -9.71 3.70
CA CYS A 58 3.64 -9.26 4.14
C CYS A 58 3.85 -7.76 3.91
N ARG A 59 4.94 -7.21 4.46
CA ARG A 59 5.31 -5.79 4.29
C ARG A 59 6.40 -5.59 3.22
N SER A 60 6.46 -6.48 2.24
CA SER A 60 7.39 -6.30 1.11
C SER A 60 6.97 -5.11 0.26
N GLN A 61 7.93 -4.51 -0.45
CA GLN A 61 7.64 -3.43 -1.39
C GLN A 61 6.59 -3.84 -2.42
N LYS A 62 6.67 -5.08 -2.95
CA LYS A 62 5.69 -5.56 -3.93
C LYS A 62 4.28 -5.63 -3.35
N PHE A 63 4.14 -6.09 -2.11
CA PHE A 63 2.84 -6.18 -1.45
C PHE A 63 2.26 -4.79 -1.19
N LEU A 64 3.04 -3.89 -0.58
CA LEU A 64 2.58 -2.54 -0.25
C LEU A 64 2.25 -1.73 -1.51
N CYS A 65 3.10 -1.75 -2.54
CA CYS A 65 2.80 -1.03 -3.78
C CYS A 65 1.59 -1.60 -4.52
N ALA A 66 1.36 -2.92 -4.45
CA ALA A 66 0.17 -3.55 -5.02
C ALA A 66 -1.11 -3.11 -4.30
N CYS A 67 -1.10 -3.03 -2.96
CA CYS A 67 -2.18 -2.41 -2.20
C CYS A 67 -2.40 -0.96 -2.66
N ALA A 68 -1.34 -0.14 -2.64
CA ALA A 68 -1.42 1.29 -2.93
C ALA A 68 -1.93 1.63 -4.34
N SER A 69 -1.71 0.75 -5.32
CA SER A 69 -2.18 0.91 -6.70
C SER A 69 -3.35 0.01 -7.08
N GLY A 70 -4.01 -0.62 -6.10
CA GLY A 70 -5.21 -1.43 -6.32
C GLY A 70 -5.00 -2.61 -7.27
N LYS A 71 -3.80 -3.20 -7.27
CA LYS A 71 -3.51 -4.42 -8.04
C LYS A 71 -4.13 -5.62 -7.36
N TRP A 72 -4.33 -6.70 -8.11
CA TRP A 72 -4.75 -7.97 -7.52
C TRP A 72 -3.63 -8.53 -6.64
N LEU A 73 -3.91 -8.74 -5.36
CA LEU A 73 -3.04 -9.46 -4.44
C LEU A 73 -3.69 -10.79 -4.09
N VAL A 74 -3.14 -11.86 -4.63
CA VAL A 74 -3.76 -13.19 -4.57
C VAL A 74 -2.81 -14.23 -3.97
N VAL A 75 -3.37 -15.33 -3.49
CA VAL A 75 -2.63 -16.51 -3.04
C VAL A 75 -2.04 -17.31 -4.20
N ASP A 76 -1.03 -18.15 -3.94
CA ASP A 76 -0.45 -19.09 -4.93
C ASP A 76 -1.47 -20.05 -5.53
N LYS A 77 -2.50 -20.44 -4.75
CA LYS A 77 -3.61 -21.27 -5.22
C LYS A 77 -4.32 -20.70 -6.45
N TYR A 78 -4.26 -19.38 -6.69
CA TYR A 78 -4.71 -18.76 -7.94
C TYR A 78 -4.04 -19.38 -9.16
N LEU A 79 -2.72 -19.48 -9.13
CA LEU A 79 -1.92 -20.01 -10.23
C LEU A 79 -2.09 -21.52 -10.34
N LEU A 80 -2.07 -22.23 -9.20
CA LEU A 80 -2.20 -23.69 -9.17
C LEU A 80 -3.54 -24.15 -9.76
N ASP A 81 -4.65 -23.52 -9.35
CA ASP A 81 -5.97 -23.86 -9.89
C ASP A 81 -6.15 -23.41 -11.33
N SER A 82 -5.58 -22.26 -11.70
CA SER A 82 -5.57 -21.79 -13.09
C SER A 82 -4.81 -22.76 -14.00
N GLN A 83 -3.71 -23.35 -13.51
CA GLN A 83 -2.96 -24.39 -14.21
C GLN A 83 -3.85 -25.61 -14.48
N SER A 84 -4.53 -26.12 -13.45
CA SER A 84 -5.46 -27.25 -13.59
C SER A 84 -6.60 -26.94 -14.58
N ALA A 85 -7.09 -25.70 -14.58
CA ALA A 85 -8.13 -25.24 -15.50
C ALA A 85 -7.63 -24.87 -16.91
N LYS A 86 -6.31 -24.88 -17.14
CA LYS A 86 -5.65 -24.44 -18.38
C LYS A 86 -6.01 -23.01 -18.83
N LYS A 87 -6.40 -22.16 -17.88
CA LYS A 87 -6.73 -20.74 -18.09
C LYS A 87 -6.65 -19.98 -16.78
N PHE A 88 -6.35 -18.68 -16.85
CA PHE A 88 -6.48 -17.79 -15.69
C PHE A 88 -7.94 -17.76 -15.20
N LEU A 89 -8.13 -18.07 -13.92
CA LEU A 89 -9.43 -18.06 -13.26
C LEU A 89 -9.80 -16.65 -12.78
N PRO A 90 -11.06 -16.41 -12.37
CA PRO A 90 -11.42 -15.14 -11.71
C PRO A 90 -10.66 -14.95 -10.39
N GLU A 91 -10.13 -13.75 -10.17
CA GLU A 91 -9.20 -13.41 -9.09
C GLU A 91 -9.89 -13.32 -7.72
N LEU A 92 -11.15 -12.90 -7.69
CA LEU A 92 -11.87 -12.53 -6.46
C LEU A 92 -11.83 -13.60 -5.37
N LYS A 93 -11.94 -14.88 -5.74
CA LYS A 93 -11.88 -15.99 -4.77
C LYS A 93 -10.50 -16.23 -4.17
N TYR A 94 -9.44 -15.76 -4.84
CA TYR A 94 -8.05 -15.93 -4.45
C TYR A 94 -7.43 -14.68 -3.80
N GLU A 95 -8.16 -13.58 -3.77
CA GLU A 95 -7.70 -12.33 -3.17
C GLU A 95 -7.47 -12.50 -1.65
N TRP A 96 -6.33 -11.98 -1.17
CA TRP A 96 -6.03 -11.97 0.26
C TRP A 96 -7.09 -11.17 1.05
N GLY A 97 -7.47 -11.69 2.22
CA GLY A 97 -8.46 -11.07 3.10
C GLY A 97 -9.91 -11.40 2.74
N ASN A 98 -10.14 -12.21 1.70
CA ASN A 98 -11.45 -12.75 1.34
C ASN A 98 -11.61 -14.19 1.89
N ILE A 99 -11.67 -15.18 1.01
CA ILE A 99 -11.74 -16.61 1.38
C ILE A 99 -10.44 -17.06 2.04
N TYR A 100 -9.30 -16.56 1.54
CA TYR A 100 -7.98 -16.88 2.10
C TYR A 100 -7.58 -15.88 3.17
N LYS A 101 -7.31 -16.42 4.36
CA LYS A 101 -6.90 -15.70 5.56
C LYS A 101 -5.63 -16.31 6.14
N TYR A 102 -4.96 -15.55 6.99
CA TYR A 102 -3.72 -15.83 7.66
C TYR A 102 -3.92 -15.49 9.14
N ASP A 103 -4.15 -16.52 9.96
CA ASP A 103 -4.71 -16.36 11.31
C ASP A 103 -3.88 -15.49 12.24
N GLN A 104 -2.58 -15.35 11.98
CA GLN A 104 -1.69 -14.51 12.80
C GLN A 104 -1.77 -13.01 12.47
N LEU A 105 -2.65 -12.59 11.55
CA LEU A 105 -2.80 -11.18 11.17
C LEU A 105 -4.21 -10.64 11.46
N PRO A 106 -4.32 -9.37 11.89
CA PRO A 106 -5.61 -8.70 12.01
C PRO A 106 -6.43 -8.72 10.71
N VAL A 107 -7.75 -8.75 10.84
CA VAL A 107 -8.67 -8.85 9.68
C VAL A 107 -8.52 -7.65 8.73
N ASP A 108 -8.42 -6.45 9.29
CA ASP A 108 -8.27 -5.18 8.55
C ASP A 108 -6.97 -5.15 7.71
N VAL A 109 -5.87 -5.65 8.28
CA VAL A 109 -4.56 -5.78 7.62
C VAL A 109 -4.65 -6.71 6.40
N GLN A 110 -5.33 -7.84 6.57
CA GLN A 110 -5.46 -8.81 5.51
C GLN A 110 -6.44 -8.36 4.42
N GLN A 111 -7.45 -7.56 4.78
CA GLN A 111 -8.44 -7.00 3.85
C GLN A 111 -7.93 -5.77 3.09
N ALA A 112 -6.79 -5.18 3.49
CA ALA A 112 -6.20 -4.02 2.85
C ALA A 112 -6.12 -4.10 1.31
N PRO A 113 -5.73 -5.24 0.69
CA PRO A 113 -5.70 -5.33 -0.76
C PRO A 113 -7.06 -5.11 -1.40
N SER A 114 -8.08 -5.82 -0.92
CA SER A 114 -9.44 -5.72 -1.44
C SER A 114 -10.04 -4.33 -1.16
N ARG A 115 -9.73 -3.73 -0.01
CA ARG A 115 -10.15 -2.37 0.36
C ARG A 115 -9.65 -1.34 -0.63
N TRP A 116 -8.34 -1.31 -0.89
CA TRP A 116 -7.75 -0.35 -1.83
C TRP A 116 -8.14 -0.59 -3.28
N ARG A 117 -8.18 -1.86 -3.73
CA ARG A 117 -8.65 -2.18 -5.09
C ARG A 117 -10.09 -1.72 -5.31
N GLN A 118 -10.99 -1.97 -4.35
CA GLN A 118 -12.38 -1.54 -4.46
C GLN A 118 -12.54 -0.01 -4.41
N ALA A 119 -11.78 0.67 -3.54
CA ALA A 119 -11.75 2.13 -3.50
C ALA A 119 -11.31 2.72 -4.85
N LEU A 120 -10.22 2.21 -5.43
CA LEU A 120 -9.67 2.69 -6.70
C LEU A 120 -10.50 2.29 -7.93
N LYS A 121 -11.28 1.20 -7.82
CA LYS A 121 -12.28 0.85 -8.84
C LYS A 121 -13.43 1.87 -8.86
N LYS A 122 -13.81 2.40 -7.70
CA LYS A 122 -14.87 3.43 -7.57
C LYS A 122 -14.35 4.81 -7.97
N ASP A 123 -13.15 5.18 -7.52
CA ASP A 123 -12.50 6.44 -7.84
C ASP A 123 -10.98 6.25 -8.00
N LYS A 124 -10.50 6.37 -9.24
CA LYS A 124 -9.09 6.18 -9.58
C LYS A 124 -8.17 7.24 -8.97
N ASN A 125 -8.71 8.38 -8.55
CA ASN A 125 -7.94 9.47 -7.96
C ASN A 125 -7.79 9.33 -6.43
N LYS A 126 -8.51 8.39 -5.82
CA LYS A 126 -8.47 8.10 -4.37
C LYS A 126 -7.27 7.21 -4.00
N LEU A 127 -6.08 7.59 -4.43
CA LEU A 127 -4.83 6.93 -4.04
C LEU A 127 -4.53 7.20 -2.57
N PRO A 128 -3.86 6.27 -1.84
CA PRO A 128 -3.70 6.34 -0.39
C PRO A 128 -2.96 7.57 0.12
N PHE A 129 -2.01 8.08 -0.66
CA PHE A 129 -1.13 9.19 -0.31
C PHE A 129 -1.39 10.42 -1.18
N SER A 130 -2.57 10.53 -1.81
CA SER A 130 -2.96 11.71 -2.57
C SER A 130 -2.83 12.97 -1.71
N GLY A 131 -2.11 13.97 -2.23
CA GLY A 131 -1.86 15.24 -1.53
C GLY A 131 -0.68 15.20 -0.53
N TRP A 132 -0.05 14.04 -0.30
CA TRP A 132 1.09 13.96 0.60
C TRP A 132 2.35 14.53 -0.05
N VAL A 133 3.07 15.38 0.68
CA VAL A 133 4.41 15.86 0.33
C VAL A 133 5.34 15.45 1.47
N VAL A 134 6.12 14.40 1.23
CA VAL A 134 6.86 13.71 2.29
C VAL A 134 8.35 13.96 2.17
N GLY A 135 8.95 14.48 3.26
CA GLY A 135 10.39 14.56 3.41
C GLY A 135 10.94 13.21 3.88
N LEU A 136 11.73 12.55 3.05
CA LEU A 136 12.37 11.28 3.36
C LEU A 136 13.76 11.53 3.94
N CYS A 137 13.93 11.16 5.21
CA CYS A 137 15.21 11.12 5.91
C CYS A 137 15.66 9.66 6.11
N VAL A 138 15.96 8.99 4.99
CA VAL A 138 16.39 7.58 4.93
C VAL A 138 17.61 7.44 4.03
N ALA A 139 18.61 6.67 4.47
CA ALA A 139 19.83 6.45 3.68
C ALA A 139 19.64 5.33 2.64
N LYS A 140 19.58 4.08 3.10
CA LYS A 140 19.62 2.89 2.21
C LYS A 140 18.32 2.61 1.47
N SER A 141 17.17 3.02 2.01
CA SER A 141 15.84 2.62 1.53
C SER A 141 15.06 3.75 0.85
N PHE A 142 15.73 4.86 0.49
CA PHE A 142 15.08 6.02 -0.13
C PHE A 142 14.24 5.64 -1.35
N GLN A 143 14.80 4.86 -2.29
CA GLN A 143 14.10 4.47 -3.51
C GLN A 143 12.88 3.58 -3.25
N VAL A 144 12.88 2.77 -2.18
CA VAL A 144 11.76 1.91 -1.81
C VAL A 144 10.59 2.75 -1.30
N TYR A 145 10.85 3.66 -0.35
CA TYR A 145 9.83 4.54 0.19
C TYR A 145 9.34 5.57 -0.83
N LYS A 146 10.24 6.15 -1.62
CA LYS A 146 9.90 7.03 -2.75
C LYS A 146 8.92 6.34 -3.70
N ARG A 147 9.23 5.11 -4.12
CA ARG A 147 8.37 4.35 -5.03
C ARG A 147 7.00 4.07 -4.43
N LEU A 148 6.93 3.64 -3.16
CA LEU A 148 5.65 3.40 -2.48
C LEU A 148 4.80 4.67 -2.41
N LEU A 149 5.41 5.79 -2.02
CA LEU A 149 4.76 7.10 -1.96
C LEU A 149 4.22 7.54 -3.32
N GLU A 150 5.06 7.51 -4.36
CA GLU A 150 4.70 7.96 -5.71
C GLU A 150 3.61 7.08 -6.34
N ILE A 151 3.66 5.77 -6.12
CA ILE A 151 2.61 4.84 -6.57
C ILE A 151 1.29 5.12 -5.87
N GLY A 152 1.34 5.50 -4.59
CA GLY A 152 0.16 5.91 -3.84
C GLY A 152 -0.25 7.37 -4.04
N GLY A 153 0.28 8.09 -5.03
CA GLY A 153 -0.14 9.45 -5.36
C GLY A 153 0.50 10.57 -4.52
N GLY A 154 1.49 10.24 -3.70
CA GLY A 154 2.26 11.22 -2.92
C GLY A 154 3.55 11.66 -3.62
N LYS A 155 4.18 12.71 -3.08
CA LYS A 155 5.49 13.22 -3.51
C LYS A 155 6.54 12.91 -2.45
N ALA A 156 7.68 12.35 -2.84
CA ALA A 156 8.80 12.08 -1.96
C ALA A 156 9.98 13.00 -2.27
N ILE A 157 10.51 13.68 -1.26
CA ILE A 157 11.65 14.61 -1.38
C ILE A 157 12.78 14.12 -0.46
N ASN A 158 14.01 14.10 -0.97
CA ASN A 158 15.17 13.76 -0.15
C ASN A 158 15.52 14.92 0.78
N LEU A 159 15.22 14.77 2.07
CA LEU A 159 15.43 15.82 3.07
C LEU A 159 16.91 16.17 3.26
N LYS A 160 17.81 15.22 2.98
CA LYS A 160 19.25 15.46 3.11
C LYS A 160 19.77 16.40 2.02
N GLN A 161 19.17 16.31 0.82
CA GLN A 161 19.61 17.03 -0.38
C GLN A 161 18.86 18.34 -0.60
N THR A 162 17.60 18.44 -0.15
CA THR A 162 16.74 19.57 -0.48
C THR A 162 16.02 20.08 0.76
N LYS A 163 16.02 21.41 0.95
CA LYS A 163 15.12 22.08 1.89
C LYS A 163 13.80 22.38 1.18
N HIS A 164 12.68 22.10 1.83
CA HIS A 164 11.33 22.37 1.32
C HIS A 164 10.47 22.77 2.52
N LYS A 165 9.56 23.73 2.35
CA LYS A 165 8.82 24.30 3.49
C LYS A 165 7.48 23.61 3.75
N ASP A 166 6.86 23.06 2.71
CA ASP A 166 5.48 22.56 2.79
C ASP A 166 5.44 21.02 2.83
N PHE A 167 6.04 20.45 3.88
CA PHE A 167 5.93 19.02 4.13
C PHE A 167 4.66 18.69 4.89
N THR A 168 3.92 17.69 4.43
CA THR A 168 2.83 17.08 5.21
C THR A 168 3.39 16.21 6.31
N HIS A 169 4.47 15.48 6.03
CA HIS A 169 5.11 14.53 6.93
C HIS A 169 6.62 14.49 6.66
N ILE A 170 7.41 14.24 7.70
CA ILE A 170 8.79 13.77 7.57
C ILE A 170 8.83 12.30 7.98
N LEU A 171 9.38 11.43 7.14
CA LEU A 171 9.62 10.04 7.49
C LEU A 171 11.09 9.79 7.75
N VAL A 172 11.36 9.17 8.90
CA VAL A 172 12.69 8.97 9.43
C VAL A 172 12.99 7.48 9.52
N GLY A 173 14.18 7.11 9.03
CA GLY A 173 14.71 5.75 9.21
C GLY A 173 15.28 5.52 10.61
N LYS A 174 16.28 4.65 10.72
CA LYS A 174 16.90 4.30 12.00
C LYS A 174 17.64 5.45 12.70
N THR A 175 18.14 6.41 11.93
CA THR A 175 18.93 7.54 12.43
C THR A 175 18.20 8.84 12.16
N ILE A 176 18.06 9.66 13.19
CA ILE A 176 17.42 10.97 13.11
C ILE A 176 18.49 12.00 12.69
N ASP A 177 18.25 12.70 11.59
CA ASP A 177 19.09 13.81 11.12
C ASP A 177 18.69 15.08 11.89
N SER A 178 19.64 15.95 12.21
CA SER A 178 19.38 17.18 12.97
C SER A 178 18.39 18.11 12.28
N LYS A 179 18.27 18.02 10.93
CA LYS A 179 17.25 18.76 10.20
C LYS A 179 15.82 18.37 10.60
N VAL A 180 15.58 17.12 11.00
CA VAL A 180 14.23 16.63 11.34
C VAL A 180 13.67 17.40 12.54
N GLU A 181 14.48 17.66 13.57
CA GLU A 181 14.08 18.40 14.76
C GLU A 181 13.57 19.81 14.42
N SER A 182 14.19 20.48 13.44
CA SER A 182 13.74 21.80 12.99
C SER A 182 12.33 21.77 12.39
N TYR A 183 11.97 20.72 11.65
CA TYR A 183 10.62 20.55 11.11
C TYR A 183 9.62 20.16 12.20
N SER A 184 10.06 19.35 13.18
CA SER A 184 9.24 19.01 14.35
C SER A 184 8.81 20.26 15.12
N LYS A 185 9.76 21.16 15.41
CA LYS A 185 9.48 22.46 16.07
C LYS A 185 8.57 23.38 15.25
N MET A 186 8.52 23.20 13.94
CA MET A 186 7.57 23.89 13.05
C MET A 186 6.19 23.20 13.00
N GLY A 187 5.97 22.15 13.79
CA GLY A 187 4.71 21.41 13.87
C GLY A 187 4.50 20.39 12.75
N VAL A 188 5.53 20.09 11.95
CA VAL A 188 5.45 19.04 10.91
C VAL A 188 5.60 17.68 11.57
N PRO A 189 4.64 16.75 11.40
CA PRO A 189 4.74 15.40 11.95
C PRO A 189 5.99 14.67 11.46
N CYS A 190 6.86 14.29 12.39
CA CYS A 190 8.07 13.54 12.12
C CYS A 190 7.87 12.09 12.60
N LEU A 191 7.73 11.16 11.66
CA LEU A 191 7.28 9.80 11.93
C LEU A 191 8.35 8.76 11.53
N LYS A 192 8.31 7.60 12.17
CA LYS A 192 9.04 6.42 11.74
C LYS A 192 8.51 5.93 10.39
N CYS A 193 9.38 5.44 9.51
CA CYS A 193 9.00 4.97 8.17
C CYS A 193 7.95 3.84 8.16
N GLU A 194 7.86 3.05 9.23
CA GLU A 194 6.86 2.00 9.42
C GLU A 194 5.42 2.54 9.28
N TYR A 195 5.20 3.83 9.56
CA TYR A 195 3.90 4.48 9.44
C TYR A 195 3.26 4.28 8.06
N LEU A 196 4.03 4.29 6.96
CA LEU A 196 3.48 4.09 5.62
C LEU A 196 2.80 2.74 5.45
N ALA A 197 3.44 1.68 5.95
CA ALA A 197 2.87 0.35 5.87
C ALA A 197 1.62 0.26 6.75
N GLN A 198 1.64 0.91 7.91
CA GLN A 198 0.54 0.82 8.87
C GLN A 198 -0.67 1.62 8.41
N TYR A 199 -0.47 2.83 7.89
CA TYR A 199 -1.51 3.63 7.25
C TYR A 199 -2.17 2.88 6.08
N LEU A 200 -1.37 2.17 5.29
CA LEU A 200 -1.90 1.44 4.15
C LEU A 200 -2.68 0.18 4.55
N LEU A 201 -2.21 -0.53 5.58
CA LEU A 201 -2.73 -1.84 5.95
C LEU A 201 -3.88 -1.77 6.97
N HIS A 202 -3.88 -0.82 7.89
CA HIS A 202 -4.91 -0.72 8.92
C HIS A 202 -6.11 0.14 8.48
N ASP A 203 -7.27 -0.13 9.07
CA ASP A 203 -8.48 0.66 8.89
C ASP A 203 -9.30 0.66 10.22
N PRO A 204 -9.36 1.80 10.94
CA PRO A 204 -8.77 3.09 10.59
C PRO A 204 -7.23 3.08 10.62
N PRO A 205 -6.55 4.01 9.92
CA PRO A 205 -5.11 4.21 10.07
C PRO A 205 -4.72 4.50 11.53
N PRO A 206 -3.51 4.11 11.97
CA PRO A 206 -3.07 4.42 13.33
C PRO A 206 -2.84 5.93 13.52
N GLN A 207 -2.90 6.37 14.76
CA GLN A 207 -2.65 7.76 15.11
C GLN A 207 -1.18 8.13 14.85
N LEU A 208 -0.94 9.39 14.47
CA LEU A 208 0.41 9.88 14.17
C LEU A 208 1.34 9.76 15.39
N ILE A 209 0.81 9.98 16.59
CA ILE A 209 1.57 9.97 17.84
C ILE A 209 2.27 8.63 18.11
N GLU A 210 1.64 7.52 17.73
CA GLU A 210 2.18 6.16 17.92
C GLU A 210 3.48 5.93 17.14
N TYR A 211 3.65 6.67 16.04
CA TYR A 211 4.80 6.55 15.14
C TYR A 211 5.70 7.78 15.18
N SER A 212 5.43 8.76 16.04
CA SER A 212 6.25 9.96 16.15
C SER A 212 7.65 9.66 16.67
N VAL A 213 8.66 10.33 16.11
CA VAL A 213 10.01 10.37 16.70
C VAL A 213 10.18 11.51 17.71
N PHE A 214 9.23 12.46 17.73
CA PHE A 214 9.16 13.58 18.68
C PHE A 214 7.72 13.70 19.20
N PRO A 215 7.25 12.80 20.08
CA PRO A 215 5.85 12.72 20.48
C PRO A 215 5.35 13.98 21.20
N ASN A 216 6.23 14.67 21.94
CA ASN A 216 5.88 15.87 22.68
C ASN A 216 5.59 17.09 21.78
N ASP A 217 5.99 17.05 20.51
CA ASP A 217 5.84 18.17 19.56
C ASP A 217 4.56 18.06 18.72
N ILE A 218 3.83 16.93 18.80
CA ILE A 218 2.57 16.76 18.07
C ILE A 218 1.46 17.47 18.83
N SER A 219 1.06 18.64 18.34
CA SER A 219 -0.20 19.24 18.77
C SER A 219 -1.36 18.44 18.18
N VAL A 220 -2.35 18.08 18.99
CA VAL A 220 -3.56 17.30 18.64
C VAL A 220 -4.35 17.92 17.46
N LYS A 221 -4.07 19.17 17.08
CA LYS A 221 -4.73 19.89 15.99
C LYS A 221 -4.28 19.50 14.57
N ASN A 222 -3.16 18.77 14.42
CA ASN A 222 -2.59 18.40 13.11
C ASN A 222 -2.84 16.93 12.72
N ASP A 223 -3.71 16.21 13.43
CA ASP A 223 -4.06 14.83 13.06
C ASP A 223 -5.21 14.81 12.04
N PRO A 224 -4.99 14.40 10.77
CA PRO A 224 -6.05 14.34 9.77
C PRO A 224 -7.20 13.39 10.13
N ILE A 225 -7.02 12.45 11.07
CA ILE A 225 -8.10 11.57 11.57
C ILE A 225 -9.10 12.36 12.43
N SER A 226 -8.62 13.33 13.21
CA SER A 226 -9.49 14.16 14.07
C SER A 226 -10.38 15.13 13.28
N LEU A 227 -10.00 15.52 12.06
CA LEU A 227 -10.83 16.34 11.17
C LEU A 227 -11.95 15.54 10.48
N ALA A 228 -11.74 14.26 10.20
CA ALA A 228 -12.76 13.41 9.57
C ALA A 228 -13.90 13.04 10.54
N LEU A 229 -13.58 12.79 11.82
CA LEU A 229 -14.59 12.44 12.84
C LEU A 229 -15.50 13.61 13.26
N VAL A 230 -15.02 14.85 13.12
CA VAL A 230 -15.82 16.06 13.43
C VAL A 230 -16.75 16.43 12.26
N GLY A 231 -16.43 16.02 11.03
CA GLY A 231 -17.26 16.29 9.84
C GLY A 231 -18.51 15.43 9.72
N ASP A 232 -18.50 14.21 10.27
CA ASP A 232 -19.62 13.25 10.15
C ASP A 232 -20.67 13.35 11.27
N THR A 233 -20.49 14.24 12.26
CA THR A 233 -21.45 14.37 13.38
C THR A 233 -22.57 15.38 13.17
N LEU A 234 -22.67 16.03 12.01
CA LEU A 234 -23.74 16.99 11.69
C LEU A 234 -24.63 16.52 10.53
N GLN A 235 -25.26 15.36 10.67
CA GLN A 235 -26.48 15.02 9.93
C GLN A 235 -27.25 13.88 10.64
N GLN A 236 -27.84 14.18 11.81
CA GLN A 236 -28.97 13.38 12.26
C GLN A 236 -30.24 13.84 11.51
N PRO A 237 -30.99 12.94 10.85
CA PRO A 237 -32.25 13.30 10.23
C PRO A 237 -33.28 13.63 11.31
N LYS A 238 -33.91 14.81 11.20
CA LYS A 238 -35.10 15.18 11.98
C LYS A 238 -36.20 14.16 11.73
N VAL A 239 -36.55 13.39 12.75
CA VAL A 239 -37.78 12.59 12.78
C VAL A 239 -38.96 13.57 12.81
N VAL A 240 -39.67 13.70 11.70
CA VAL A 240 -40.97 14.37 11.64
C VAL A 240 -42.00 13.42 12.25
N ILE A 241 -42.44 13.72 13.46
CA ILE A 241 -43.60 13.06 14.08
C ILE A 241 -44.82 13.89 13.66
N THR A 242 -45.56 13.42 12.67
CA THR A 242 -46.91 13.92 12.39
C THR A 242 -47.87 13.22 13.34
N ARG A 243 -48.62 14.00 14.13
CA ARG A 243 -49.85 13.58 14.78
C ARG A 243 -51.02 13.90 13.87
#